data_AF-A0A938BG92-F1
#
_entry.id   AF-A0A938BG92-F1
#
_cell.length_a   1.000
_cell.length_b   1.000
_cell.length_c   1.000
_cell.angle_alpha   90.00
_cell.angle_beta   90.00
_cell.angle_gamma   90.00
#
_symmetry.space_group_name_H-M   'P 1'
#
loop_
_entity.id
_entity.type
_entity.pdbx_description
1 polymer ?
#
loop_
_entity_poly.entity_id
_entity_poly.type
_entity_poly.pdbx_seq_one_letter_code
_entity_poly.pdbx_strand_id
1 'polypeptide(L)'
;MKSFDYGLLSAELCIDALNSGVSGVSIWCLHEILMPDGKKMNIGLWGYKDEDWWPRPVFYAYSLFTKYVKQGSRVIGIKNQGHSQLKTSCIEYGNKKSIFVLNKSNLSRKIIINGLDCSKPLKRYLYSSKSVPTKDQHMLKFRLIKFKDFLKDKIPPQSLVLYTSW
;
A
#
# COMPACT_ATOMS: atom_id res chain seq x y z
N MET A 1 -6.26 14.42 5.43
CA MET A 1 -6.08 13.04 4.88
C MET A 1 -6.91 12.76 3.61
N LYS A 2 -7.46 13.79 2.93
CA LYS A 2 -8.39 13.59 1.80
C LYS A 2 -7.70 13.40 0.43
N SER A 3 -6.44 13.79 0.30
CA SER A 3 -5.72 13.75 -0.98
C SER A 3 -5.13 12.39 -1.29
N PHE A 4 -4.96 12.13 -2.60
CA PHE A 4 -4.22 10.99 -3.12
C PHE A 4 -2.80 10.90 -2.54
N ASP A 5 -2.10 12.04 -2.50
CA ASP A 5 -0.72 12.15 -2.02
C ASP A 5 -0.58 11.75 -0.56
N TYR A 6 -1.59 12.01 0.28
CA TYR A 6 -1.58 11.58 1.67
C TYR A 6 -1.58 10.05 1.78
N GLY A 7 -2.23 9.34 0.85
CA GLY A 7 -2.15 7.88 0.77
C GLY A 7 -0.75 7.38 0.40
N LEU A 8 -0.04 8.08 -0.51
CA LEU A 8 1.35 7.75 -0.83
C LEU A 8 2.28 8.03 0.36
N LEU A 9 2.10 9.16 1.06
CA LEU A 9 2.84 9.50 2.27
C LEU A 9 2.63 8.46 3.37
N SER A 10 1.39 8.02 3.57
CA SER A 10 1.07 6.98 4.56
C SER A 10 1.70 5.64 4.20
N ALA A 11 1.72 5.29 2.91
CA ALA A 11 2.40 4.08 2.43
C ALA A 11 3.92 4.16 2.60
N GLU A 12 4.52 5.33 2.35
CA GLU A 12 5.94 5.58 2.61
C GLU A 12 6.27 5.34 4.08
N LEU A 13 5.51 5.95 4.99
CA LEU A 13 5.70 5.77 6.43
C LEU A 13 5.57 4.30 6.85
N CYS A 14 4.60 3.57 6.29
CA CYS A 14 4.45 2.13 6.56
C CYS A 14 5.66 1.33 6.07
N ILE A 15 6.18 1.61 4.86
CA ILE A 15 7.36 0.94 4.32
C ILE A 15 8.60 1.25 5.16
N ASP A 16 8.80 2.50 5.55
CA ASP A 16 9.92 2.92 6.40
C ASP A 16 9.84 2.28 7.79
N ALA A 17 8.65 2.24 8.38
CA ALA A 17 8.41 1.58 9.66
C ALA A 17 8.76 0.08 9.58
N LEU A 18 8.28 -0.63 8.56
CA LEU A 18 8.62 -2.03 8.33
C LEU A 18 10.14 -2.23 8.20
N ASN A 19 10.80 -1.41 7.37
CA ASN A 19 12.24 -1.51 7.15
C ASN A 19 13.08 -1.12 8.37
N SER A 20 12.51 -0.33 9.29
CA SER A 20 13.15 0.06 10.55
C SER A 20 12.88 -0.93 11.71
N GLY A 21 12.17 -2.03 11.45
CA GLY A 21 11.85 -3.04 12.47
C GLY A 21 10.71 -2.64 13.41
N VAL A 22 9.91 -1.63 13.05
CA VAL A 22 8.71 -1.25 13.82
C VAL A 22 7.69 -2.38 13.76
N SER A 23 7.22 -2.82 14.93
CA SER A 23 6.30 -3.97 15.04
C SER A 23 4.84 -3.64 14.76
N GLY A 24 4.47 -2.35 14.73
CA GLY A 24 3.11 -1.93 14.44
C GLY A 24 3.00 -0.43 14.16
N VAL A 25 2.03 -0.07 13.30
CA VAL A 25 1.69 1.31 12.96
C VAL A 25 0.19 1.46 13.13
N SER A 26 -0.24 2.51 13.83
CA SER A 26 -1.65 2.85 14.00
C SER A 26 -1.95 4.19 13.35
N ILE A 27 -3.15 4.31 12.76
CA ILE A 27 -3.71 5.60 12.36
C ILE A 27 -4.60 6.09 13.50
N TRP A 28 -4.45 7.37 13.84
CA TRP A 28 -5.12 7.97 14.99
C TRP A 28 -6.65 7.89 14.89
N CYS A 29 -7.25 8.51 13.87
CA CYS A 29 -8.70 8.48 13.68
C CYS A 29 -9.08 7.42 12.65
N LEU A 30 -10.05 6.56 12.99
CA LEU A 30 -10.70 5.72 12.00
C LEU A 30 -11.52 6.57 11.02
N HIS A 31 -12.25 7.57 11.52
CA HIS A 31 -13.07 8.47 10.71
C HIS A 31 -13.02 9.90 11.21
N GLU A 32 -13.50 10.82 10.40
CA GLU A 32 -13.64 12.22 10.77
C GLU A 32 -14.55 12.39 11.99
N ILE A 33 -14.09 13.18 12.95
CA ILE A 33 -14.77 13.40 14.23
C ILE A 33 -15.36 14.82 14.25
N LEU A 34 -16.62 14.92 14.67
CA LEU A 34 -17.25 16.21 14.96
C LEU A 34 -16.79 16.70 16.33
N MET A 35 -16.19 17.88 16.36
CA MET A 35 -15.69 18.51 17.58
C MET A 35 -16.82 19.26 18.31
N PRO A 36 -16.68 19.55 19.61
CA PRO A 36 -17.71 20.25 20.40
C PRO A 36 -18.10 21.62 19.85
N ASP A 37 -17.22 22.29 19.10
CA ASP A 37 -17.48 23.59 18.45
C ASP A 37 -18.24 23.45 17.11
N GLY A 38 -18.69 22.24 16.77
CA GLY A 38 -19.40 21.93 15.53
C GLY A 38 -18.49 21.81 14.30
N LYS A 39 -17.18 22.04 14.43
CA LYS A 39 -16.24 21.84 13.32
C LYS A 39 -15.84 20.38 13.20
N LYS A 40 -15.49 19.95 12.00
CA LYS A 40 -14.94 18.61 11.78
C LYS A 40 -13.43 18.61 11.82
N MET A 41 -12.88 17.66 12.56
CA MET A 41 -11.47 17.37 12.51
C MET A 41 -11.20 16.54 11.24
N ASN A 42 -10.74 17.19 10.17
CA ASN A 42 -10.53 16.66 8.79
C ASN A 42 -9.43 15.56 8.67
N ILE A 43 -9.36 14.66 9.65
CA ILE A 43 -8.46 13.52 9.80
C ILE A 43 -9.30 12.24 9.86
N GLY A 44 -8.76 11.12 9.40
CA GLY A 44 -9.48 9.83 9.37
C GLY A 44 -9.31 9.07 8.07
N LEU A 45 -9.63 7.77 8.10
CA LEU A 45 -9.64 6.90 6.93
C LEU A 45 -10.90 7.07 6.06
N TRP A 46 -12.03 7.47 6.64
CA TRP A 46 -13.25 7.81 5.90
C TRP A 46 -13.91 9.10 6.40
N GLY A 47 -14.83 9.64 5.58
CA GLY A 47 -15.57 10.86 5.87
C GLY A 47 -16.62 10.72 6.97
N TYR A 48 -17.26 11.82 7.35
CA TYR A 48 -18.37 11.82 8.29
C TYR A 48 -19.71 11.48 7.60
N LYS A 49 -20.81 11.40 8.36
CA LYS A 49 -22.13 10.95 7.85
C LYS A 49 -22.66 11.72 6.63
N ASP A 50 -22.31 12.99 6.49
CA ASP A 50 -22.70 13.85 5.36
C ASP A 50 -21.80 13.68 4.13
N GLU A 51 -20.63 13.04 4.29
CA GLU A 51 -19.83 12.47 3.21
C GLU A 51 -20.16 10.97 3.00
N ASP A 52 -21.30 10.50 3.52
CA ASP A 52 -21.78 9.12 3.35
C ASP A 52 -20.81 8.07 3.91
N TRP A 53 -20.04 8.46 4.93
CA TRP A 53 -18.95 7.64 5.50
C TRP A 53 -17.95 7.12 4.46
N TRP A 54 -17.78 7.85 3.35
CA TRP A 54 -17.01 7.36 2.21
C TRP A 54 -15.51 7.22 2.51
N PRO A 55 -14.85 6.10 2.13
CA PRO A 55 -13.41 5.94 2.31
C PRO A 55 -12.57 6.97 1.55
N ARG A 56 -11.62 7.58 2.27
CA ARG A 56 -10.65 8.53 1.70
C ARG A 56 -9.53 7.77 0.98
N PRO A 57 -8.79 8.40 0.05
CA PRO A 57 -7.70 7.73 -0.69
C PRO A 57 -6.71 6.97 0.19
N VAL A 58 -6.36 7.53 1.35
CA VAL A 58 -5.47 6.90 2.34
C VAL A 58 -5.96 5.54 2.84
N PHE A 59 -7.28 5.33 2.95
CA PHE A 59 -7.84 4.03 3.34
C PHE A 59 -7.39 2.93 2.37
N TYR A 60 -7.45 3.20 1.07
CA TYR A 60 -7.11 2.21 0.07
C TYR A 60 -5.63 1.84 0.09
N ALA A 61 -4.74 2.83 0.23
CA ALA A 61 -3.31 2.59 0.40
C ALA A 61 -3.03 1.82 1.70
N TYR A 62 -3.59 2.27 2.83
CA TYR A 62 -3.39 1.66 4.14
C TYR A 62 -3.97 0.23 4.22
N SER A 63 -5.08 -0.04 3.52
CA SER A 63 -5.72 -1.36 3.48
C SER A 63 -4.83 -2.44 2.86
N LEU A 64 -3.88 -2.08 1.98
CA LEU A 64 -2.92 -3.02 1.44
C LEU A 64 -1.97 -3.55 2.53
N PHE A 65 -1.65 -2.72 3.52
CA PHE A 65 -0.84 -3.15 4.66
C PHE A 65 -1.66 -3.97 5.64
N THR A 66 -2.82 -3.46 6.08
CA THR A 66 -3.62 -4.14 7.12
C THR A 66 -4.22 -5.47 6.69
N LYS A 67 -4.47 -5.68 5.39
CA LYS A 67 -4.93 -6.97 4.85
C LYS A 67 -3.82 -8.01 4.71
N TYR A 68 -2.60 -7.57 4.39
CA TYR A 68 -1.54 -8.44 3.88
C TYR A 68 -0.24 -8.44 4.70
N VAL A 69 -0.25 -7.75 5.84
CA VAL A 69 0.73 -7.83 6.92
C VAL A 69 -0.04 -8.29 8.17
N LYS A 70 0.09 -9.56 8.53
CA LYS A 70 -0.61 -10.15 9.68
C LYS A 70 0.30 -10.16 10.91
N GLN A 71 -0.29 -10.28 12.10
CA GLN A 71 0.48 -10.53 13.31
C GLN A 71 1.32 -11.81 13.13
N GLY A 72 2.60 -11.75 13.54
CA GLY A 72 3.56 -12.84 13.31
C GLY A 72 4.25 -12.80 11.94
N SER A 73 3.93 -11.83 11.09
CA SER A 73 4.69 -11.56 9.88
C SER A 73 6.14 -11.17 10.19
N ARG A 74 7.05 -11.56 9.30
CA ARG A 74 8.47 -11.21 9.37
C ARG A 74 8.84 -10.30 8.20
N VAL A 75 9.63 -9.27 8.49
CA VAL A 75 10.24 -8.44 7.44
C VAL A 75 11.43 -9.18 6.84
N ILE A 76 11.43 -9.34 5.52
CA ILE A 76 12.51 -9.97 4.77
C ILE A 76 13.36 -8.88 4.14
N GLY A 77 14.67 -8.93 4.40
CA GLY A 77 15.63 -7.99 3.83
C GLY A 77 15.67 -8.05 2.30
N ILE A 78 15.49 -6.89 1.66
CA ILE A 78 15.64 -6.75 0.21
C ILE A 78 17.04 -6.24 -0.09
N LYS A 79 17.84 -7.03 -0.82
CA LYS A 79 19.13 -6.58 -1.33
C LYS A 79 18.93 -5.75 -2.59
N ASN A 80 19.70 -4.67 -2.74
CA ASN A 80 19.71 -3.77 -3.91
C ASN A 80 18.37 -3.05 -4.17
N GLN A 81 17.94 -2.21 -3.23
CA GLN A 81 16.90 -1.22 -3.48
C GLN A 81 17.47 -0.13 -4.39
N GLY A 82 17.35 -0.30 -5.71
CA GLY A 82 18.07 0.52 -6.70
C GLY A 82 17.94 2.03 -6.51
N HIS A 83 16.93 2.64 -7.12
CA HIS A 83 16.82 4.11 -7.23
C HIS A 83 16.30 4.75 -5.94
N SER A 84 16.86 5.89 -5.55
CA SER A 84 16.51 6.65 -4.32
C SER A 84 15.03 7.10 -4.18
N GLN A 85 14.23 6.98 -5.25
CA GLN A 85 12.82 7.35 -5.28
C GLN A 85 11.90 6.11 -5.34
N LEU A 86 12.48 4.91 -5.27
CA LEU A 86 11.76 3.68 -5.04
C LEU A 86 11.97 3.27 -3.59
N LYS A 87 10.87 2.97 -2.90
CA LYS A 87 10.90 2.35 -1.57
C LYS A 87 10.26 0.99 -1.65
N THR A 88 10.88 0.01 -0.99
CA THR A 88 10.38 -1.37 -1.02
C THR A 88 10.43 -2.01 0.34
N SER A 89 9.49 -2.90 0.61
CA SER A 89 9.54 -3.81 1.76
C SER A 89 8.95 -5.16 1.36
N CYS A 90 9.49 -6.23 1.91
CA CYS A 90 9.02 -7.59 1.70
C CYS A 90 8.61 -8.17 3.05
N ILE A 91 7.42 -8.74 3.09
CA ILE A 91 6.84 -9.34 4.28
C ILE A 91 6.54 -10.80 4.00
N GLU A 92 6.89 -11.67 4.94
CA GLU A 92 6.57 -13.08 4.93
C GLU A 92 5.61 -13.43 6.07
N TYR A 93 4.64 -14.30 5.79
CA TYR A 93 3.73 -14.89 6.77
C TYR A 93 3.50 -16.35 6.42
N GLY A 94 4.15 -17.26 7.16
CA GLY A 94 4.20 -18.68 6.77
C GLY A 94 4.85 -18.82 5.39
N ASN A 95 4.13 -19.38 4.42
CA ASN A 95 4.55 -19.49 3.02
C ASN A 95 4.05 -18.36 2.11
N LYS A 96 3.40 -17.34 2.68
CA LYS A 96 2.85 -16.20 1.94
C LYS A 96 3.82 -15.03 1.95
N LYS A 97 3.91 -14.33 0.82
CA LYS A 97 4.79 -13.17 0.65
C LYS A 97 3.99 -11.97 0.14
N SER A 98 4.33 -10.79 0.64
CA SER A 98 3.79 -9.49 0.24
C SER A 98 4.95 -8.55 -0.02
N ILE A 99 4.97 -7.93 -1.20
CA ILE A 99 6.04 -7.02 -1.61
C ILE A 99 5.43 -5.70 -1.99
N PHE A 100 5.78 -4.69 -1.21
CA PHE A 100 5.38 -3.32 -1.44
C PHE A 100 6.46 -2.63 -2.26
N VAL A 101 6.04 -1.92 -3.31
CA VAL A 101 6.90 -1.08 -4.14
C VAL A 101 6.23 0.27 -4.30
N LEU A 102 6.79 1.29 -3.66
CA LEU A 102 6.38 2.68 -3.80
C LEU A 102 7.31 3.38 -4.78
N ASN A 103 6.74 3.98 -5.82
CA ASN A 103 7.44 4.88 -6.73
C ASN A 103 7.04 6.32 -6.46
N LYS A 104 7.96 7.09 -5.87
CA LYS A 104 7.80 8.52 -5.59
C LYS A 104 8.15 9.42 -6.77
N SER A 105 8.75 8.87 -7.82
CA SER A 105 9.20 9.67 -8.96
C SER A 105 8.03 10.02 -9.89
N ASN A 106 8.23 11.08 -10.67
CA ASN A 106 7.30 11.50 -11.73
C ASN A 106 7.46 10.67 -13.02
N LEU A 107 8.33 9.64 -13.01
CA LEU A 107 8.58 8.76 -14.14
C LEU A 107 8.19 7.33 -13.80
N SER A 108 7.76 6.58 -14.82
CA SER A 108 7.62 5.13 -14.65
C SER A 108 8.97 4.47 -14.48
N ARG A 109 9.08 3.48 -13.60
CA ARG A 109 10.32 2.74 -13.36
C ARG A 109 10.13 1.27 -13.68
N LYS A 110 11.08 0.67 -14.41
CA LYS A 110 11.12 -0.78 -14.61
C LYS A 110 11.81 -1.41 -13.40
N ILE A 111 11.23 -2.48 -12.89
CA ILE A 111 11.82 -3.25 -11.80
C ILE A 111 11.95 -4.72 -12.19
N ILE A 112 12.87 -5.41 -11.51
CA ILE A 112 13.01 -6.86 -11.55
C ILE A 112 13.02 -7.35 -10.11
N ILE A 113 12.17 -8.32 -9.78
CA ILE A 113 12.13 -8.95 -8.47
C ILE A 113 12.54 -10.42 -8.63
N ASN A 114 13.60 -10.80 -7.92
CA ASN A 114 14.17 -12.15 -7.92
C ASN A 114 14.08 -12.76 -6.52
N GLY A 115 14.31 -14.07 -6.41
CA GLY A 115 14.45 -14.74 -5.11
C GLY A 115 13.12 -14.93 -4.35
N LEU A 116 11.99 -14.83 -5.05
CA LEU A 116 10.72 -15.27 -4.51
C LEU A 116 10.58 -16.76 -4.82
N ASP A 117 10.58 -17.58 -3.78
CA ASP A 117 10.13 -18.96 -3.89
C ASP A 117 8.59 -18.98 -3.94
N CYS A 118 8.02 -18.78 -5.12
CA CYS A 118 6.58 -18.84 -5.32
C CYS A 118 6.25 -19.48 -6.68
N SER A 119 5.59 -20.64 -6.65
CA SER A 119 5.13 -21.33 -7.86
C SER A 119 3.77 -20.83 -8.38
N LYS A 120 3.08 -19.96 -7.62
CA LYS A 120 1.73 -19.48 -7.94
C LYS A 120 1.77 -18.06 -8.51
N PRO A 121 0.82 -17.70 -9.40
CA PRO A 121 0.63 -16.31 -9.80
C PRO A 121 0.39 -15.41 -8.59
N LEU A 122 0.98 -14.21 -8.62
CA LEU A 122 0.80 -13.21 -7.58
C LEU A 122 -0.38 -12.30 -7.92
N LYS A 123 -1.12 -11.86 -6.90
CA LYS A 123 -2.04 -10.74 -7.02
C LYS A 123 -1.24 -9.45 -7.06
N ARG A 124 -1.50 -8.61 -8.07
CA ARG A 124 -0.91 -7.28 -8.21
C ARG A 124 -1.99 -6.22 -7.99
N TYR A 125 -1.89 -5.50 -6.89
CA TYR A 125 -2.69 -4.32 -6.61
C TYR A 125 -1.92 -3.06 -7.01
N LEU A 126 -2.63 -2.08 -7.58
CA LEU A 126 -2.07 -0.77 -7.92
C LEU A 126 -2.90 0.32 -7.25
N TYR A 127 -2.25 1.13 -6.42
CA TYR A 127 -2.76 2.40 -5.91
C TYR A 127 -2.06 3.55 -6.65
N SER A 128 -2.83 4.26 -7.46
CA SER A 128 -2.43 5.45 -8.23
C SER A 128 -3.63 6.38 -8.38
N SER A 129 -3.43 7.62 -8.80
CA SER A 129 -4.52 8.59 -9.01
C SER A 129 -5.63 8.08 -9.94
N LYS A 130 -5.31 7.15 -10.85
CA LYS A 130 -6.24 6.53 -11.80
C LYS A 130 -6.93 5.26 -11.28
N SER A 131 -6.48 4.71 -10.15
CA SER A 131 -6.98 3.44 -9.62
C SER A 131 -7.56 3.56 -8.21
N VAL A 132 -7.49 4.74 -7.58
CA VAL A 132 -8.23 5.02 -6.34
C VAL A 132 -9.71 4.72 -6.60
N PRO A 133 -10.33 3.83 -5.81
CA PRO A 133 -11.71 3.43 -6.07
C PRO A 133 -12.72 4.58 -5.89
N THR A 134 -13.74 4.58 -6.75
CA THR A 134 -14.90 5.48 -6.73
C THR A 134 -16.06 4.85 -5.97
N LYS A 135 -17.19 5.56 -5.82
CA LYS A 135 -18.38 5.05 -5.13
C LYS A 135 -18.84 3.65 -5.58
N ASP A 136 -18.65 3.34 -6.87
CA ASP A 136 -19.06 2.07 -7.47
C ASP A 136 -18.04 0.93 -7.26
N GLN A 137 -16.91 1.21 -6.62
CA GLN A 137 -15.84 0.23 -6.39
C GLN A 137 -15.35 0.32 -4.94
N HIS A 138 -15.70 -0.65 -4.11
CA HIS A 138 -15.40 -0.58 -2.68
C HIS A 138 -13.93 -0.86 -2.31
N MET A 139 -13.14 -1.49 -3.18
CA MET A 139 -11.74 -1.87 -2.91
C MET A 139 -10.87 -1.76 -4.17
N LEU A 140 -9.55 -1.71 -3.97
CA LEU A 140 -8.59 -1.82 -5.07
C LEU A 140 -8.73 -3.18 -5.77
N LYS A 141 -8.89 -3.15 -7.09
CA LYS A 141 -8.85 -4.34 -7.94
C LYS A 141 -7.41 -4.83 -8.06
N PHE A 142 -7.24 -6.15 -8.19
CA PHE A 142 -5.98 -6.76 -8.57
C PHE A 142 -6.08 -7.38 -9.94
N ARG A 143 -4.91 -7.59 -10.55
CA ARG A 143 -4.74 -8.54 -11.66
C ARG A 143 -3.76 -9.61 -11.24
N LEU A 144 -3.88 -10.80 -11.81
CA LEU A 144 -2.86 -11.83 -11.62
C LEU A 144 -1.63 -11.51 -12.47
N ILE A 145 -0.45 -11.68 -11.90
CA ILE A 145 0.82 -11.60 -12.60
C ILE A 145 1.57 -12.92 -12.43
N LYS A 146 2.02 -13.49 -13.54
CA LYS A 146 2.78 -14.74 -13.51
C LYS A 146 4.14 -14.48 -12.87
N PHE A 147 4.53 -15.36 -11.97
CA PHE A 147 5.87 -15.42 -11.43
C PHE A 147 6.48 -16.76 -11.86
N LYS A 148 7.75 -16.74 -12.30
CA LYS A 148 8.50 -17.94 -12.63
C LYS A 148 9.86 -17.87 -11.93
N ASP A 149 10.91 -17.41 -12.61
CA ASP A 149 12.24 -17.24 -12.03
C ASP A 149 12.43 -15.81 -11.48
N PHE A 150 11.75 -14.85 -12.11
CA PHE A 150 11.73 -13.45 -11.72
C PHE A 150 10.42 -12.77 -12.13
N LEU A 151 10.10 -11.66 -11.47
CA LEU A 151 9.03 -10.75 -11.86
C LEU A 151 9.64 -9.53 -12.57
N LYS A 152 9.20 -9.26 -13.80
CA LYS A 152 9.45 -7.97 -14.47
C LYS A 152 8.17 -7.15 -14.47
N ASP A 153 8.25 -5.89 -14.05
CA ASP A 153 7.11 -4.99 -14.13
C ASP A 153 7.54 -3.53 -14.32
N LYS A 154 6.59 -2.71 -14.77
CA LYS A 154 6.72 -1.26 -14.88
C LYS A 154 5.84 -0.61 -13.81
N ILE A 155 6.47 0.02 -12.84
CA ILE A 155 5.81 0.76 -11.77
C ILE A 155 5.47 2.17 -12.28
N PRO A 156 4.18 2.55 -12.32
CA PRO A 156 3.78 3.89 -12.73
C PRO A 156 4.40 4.98 -11.85
N PRO A 157 4.51 6.23 -12.32
CA PRO A 157 4.91 7.35 -11.47
C PRO A 157 3.93 7.52 -10.31
N GLN A 158 4.41 8.06 -9.19
CA GLN A 158 3.60 8.39 -8.01
C GLN A 158 2.58 7.29 -7.68
N SER A 159 3.07 6.09 -7.37
CA SER A 159 2.17 4.94 -7.15
C SER A 159 2.72 3.95 -6.15
N LEU A 160 1.81 3.24 -5.49
CA LEU A 160 2.11 2.08 -4.66
C LEU A 160 1.61 0.82 -5.38
N VAL A 161 2.50 -0.16 -5.50
CA VAL A 161 2.16 -1.49 -6.02
C VAL A 161 2.41 -2.52 -4.94
N LEU A 162 1.43 -3.40 -4.73
CA LEU A 162 1.59 -4.59 -3.89
C LEU A 162 1.56 -5.83 -4.80
N TYR A 163 2.57 -6.68 -4.67
CA TYR A 163 2.54 -8.05 -5.16
C TYR A 163 2.34 -9.00 -4.00
N THR A 164 1.44 -9.96 -4.12
CA THR A 164 1.26 -10.93 -3.05
C THR A 164 0.77 -12.31 -3.48
N SER A 165 1.22 -13.35 -2.77
CA SER A 165 0.74 -14.73 -2.89
C SER A 165 -0.43 -15.08 -1.96
N TRP A 166 -1.02 -14.10 -1.27
CA TRP A 166 -2.11 -14.30 -0.30
C TRP A 166 -3.34 -15.02 -0.84
#